data_AF-A0A5Y2E5W0-F1
#
_entry.id   AF-A0A5Y2E5W0-F1
#
_cell.length_a   1.000
_cell.length_b   1.000
_cell.length_c   1.000
_cell.angle_alpha   90.00
_cell.angle_beta   90.00
_cell.angle_gamma   90.00
#
_symmetry.space_group_name_H-M   'P 1'
#
loop_
_entity.id
_entity.type
_entity.pdbx_description
1 polymer ?
#
loop_
_entity_poly.entity_id
_entity_poly.type
_entity_poly.pdbx_seq_one_letter_code
_entity_poly.pdbx_strand_id
1 'polypeptide(L)'
;LPAFYANKPDTKAKFIEGYTPRDYLTHWLSQWVHDYGIDGFRVDTAKNVELPAWQQLKTQASAALREWKQANPDKALDNSPFWMTGEAWGHGVMKSDYYRYGFDAMINFD
;
A
#
# COMPACT_ATOMS: atom_id res chain seq x y z
N LEU A 1 -1.26 18.04 5.90
CA LEU A 1 -1.32 17.08 7.04
C LEU A 1 -2.72 17.17 7.64
N PRO A 2 -3.44 16.05 7.86
CA PRO A 2 -4.77 16.10 8.49
C PRO A 2 -4.73 16.76 9.87
N ALA A 3 -5.76 17.54 10.21
CA ALA A 3 -5.78 18.36 11.43
C ALA A 3 -5.53 17.55 12.72
N PHE A 4 -6.04 16.32 12.79
CA PHE A 4 -5.79 15.43 13.92
C PHE A 4 -4.28 15.19 14.14
N TYR A 5 -3.53 14.88 13.09
CA TYR A 5 -2.09 14.62 13.18
C TYR A 5 -1.28 15.90 13.35
N ALA A 6 -1.73 17.02 12.80
CA ALA A 6 -1.07 18.31 12.99
C ALA A 6 -1.03 18.75 14.47
N ASN A 7 -2.01 18.33 15.26
CA ASN A 7 -2.13 18.67 16.68
C ASN A 7 -1.65 17.56 17.62
N LYS A 8 -0.98 16.51 17.10
CA LYS A 8 -0.54 15.35 17.87
C LYS A 8 1.00 15.27 17.95
N PRO A 9 1.63 15.80 19.02
CA PRO A 9 3.08 16.00 19.09
C PRO A 9 3.89 14.71 19.26
N ASP A 10 3.27 13.62 19.70
CA ASP A 10 3.88 12.30 19.91
C ASP A 10 3.93 11.44 18.64
N THR A 11 3.67 12.02 17.47
CA THR A 11 3.79 11.33 16.17
C THR A 11 5.01 11.81 15.40
N LYS A 12 5.51 10.95 14.50
CA LYS A 12 6.51 11.34 13.49
C LYS A 12 5.88 12.01 12.26
N ALA A 13 4.58 12.29 12.27
CA ALA A 13 3.90 12.85 11.10
C ALA A 13 4.38 14.29 10.83
N LYS A 14 4.74 14.57 9.58
CA LYS A 14 5.20 15.89 9.13
C LYS A 14 4.30 16.41 8.03
N PHE A 15 4.15 17.74 7.97
CA PHE A 15 3.50 18.36 6.82
C PHE A 15 4.39 18.24 5.59
N ILE A 16 3.78 17.73 4.52
CA ILE A 16 4.35 17.67 3.18
C ILE A 16 3.44 18.53 2.29
N GLU A 17 4.05 19.52 1.63
CA GLU A 17 3.35 20.45 0.76
C GLU A 17 2.67 19.71 -0.40
N GLY A 18 1.46 20.12 -0.75
CA GLY A 18 0.69 19.55 -1.87
C GLY A 18 0.07 18.17 -1.61
N TYR A 19 0.39 17.49 -0.51
CA TYR A 19 -0.18 16.17 -0.23
C TYR A 19 -1.67 16.23 0.13
N THR A 20 -2.46 15.43 -0.58
CA THR A 20 -3.85 15.09 -0.23
C THR A 20 -3.90 14.00 0.85
N PRO A 21 -5.07 13.71 1.47
CA PRO A 21 -5.18 12.60 2.42
C PRO A 21 -4.72 11.25 1.85
N ARG A 22 -5.02 10.98 0.57
CA ARG A 22 -4.56 9.77 -0.13
C ARG A 22 -3.05 9.70 -0.20
N ASP A 23 -2.38 10.82 -0.48
CA ASP A 23 -0.92 10.87 -0.59
C ASP A 23 -0.26 10.60 0.76
N TYR A 24 -0.79 11.16 1.85
CA TYR A 24 -0.30 10.86 3.21
C TYR A 24 -0.44 9.38 3.55
N LEU A 25 -1.62 8.77 3.33
CA LEU A 25 -1.83 7.36 3.64
C LEU A 25 -0.91 6.45 2.82
N THR A 26 -0.79 6.74 1.52
CA THR A 26 0.12 6.00 0.61
C THR A 26 1.55 6.11 1.11
N HIS A 27 2.03 7.33 1.38
CA HIS A 27 3.39 7.59 1.84
C HIS A 27 3.69 6.86 3.15
N TRP A 28 2.80 6.95 4.15
CA TRP A 28 3.03 6.30 5.44
C TRP A 28 3.04 4.77 5.36
N LEU A 29 2.14 4.18 4.56
CA LEU A 29 2.14 2.73 4.35
C LEU A 29 3.40 2.27 3.60
N SER A 30 3.81 2.99 2.55
CA SER A 30 5.05 2.69 1.84
C SER A 30 6.31 2.93 2.68
N GLN A 31 6.26 3.86 3.65
CA GLN A 31 7.36 4.05 4.60
C GLN A 31 7.56 2.81 5.48
N TRP A 32 6.48 2.14 5.92
CA TRP A 32 6.63 0.88 6.66
C TRP A 32 7.28 -0.22 5.82
N VAL A 33 7.00 -0.25 4.52
CA VAL A 33 7.68 -1.16 3.58
C VAL A 33 9.16 -0.84 3.50
N HIS A 34 9.52 0.44 3.33
CA HIS A 34 10.91 0.88 3.27
C HIS A 34 11.67 0.62 4.57
N ASP A 35 11.04 0.81 5.73
CA ASP A 35 11.73 0.73 7.02
C ASP A 35 11.86 -0.72 7.52
N TYR A 36 10.87 -1.56 7.22
CA TYR A 36 10.73 -2.89 7.82
C TYR A 36 10.73 -4.05 6.84
N GLY A 37 10.71 -3.78 5.52
CA GLY A 37 10.71 -4.83 4.51
C GLY A 37 9.38 -5.57 4.39
N ILE A 38 8.26 -4.92 4.73
CA ILE A 38 6.92 -5.49 4.56
C ILE A 38 6.74 -5.83 3.08
N ASP A 39 6.50 -7.10 2.77
CA ASP A 39 6.47 -7.62 1.41
C ASP A 39 5.07 -7.60 0.77
N GLY A 40 4.03 -7.29 1.54
CA GLY A 40 2.70 -7.13 0.99
C GLY A 40 1.65 -6.50 1.90
N PHE A 41 0.51 -6.16 1.29
CA PHE A 41 -0.69 -5.69 2.00
C PHE A 41 -1.91 -6.54 1.69
N ARG A 42 -2.71 -6.78 2.74
CA ARG A 42 -4.12 -7.14 2.61
C ARG A 42 -4.96 -5.89 2.80
N VAL A 43 -5.67 -5.48 1.77
CA VAL A 43 -6.53 -4.30 1.77
C VAL A 43 -7.95 -4.71 2.17
N ASP A 44 -8.40 -4.15 3.28
CA ASP A 44 -9.77 -4.30 3.77
C ASP A 44 -10.74 -3.41 2.98
N THR A 45 -11.94 -3.93 2.69
CA THR A 45 -13.04 -3.18 2.07
C THR A 45 -12.62 -2.34 0.84
N ALA A 46 -11.87 -2.94 -0.09
CA ALA A 46 -11.24 -2.25 -1.23
C ALA A 46 -12.23 -1.49 -2.13
N LYS A 47 -13.51 -1.89 -2.14
CA LYS A 47 -14.59 -1.27 -2.91
C LYS A 47 -14.95 0.15 -2.50
N ASN A 48 -14.54 0.58 -1.31
CA ASN A 48 -14.90 1.89 -0.76
C ASN A 48 -13.89 3.00 -1.09
N VAL A 49 -12.83 2.69 -1.86
CA VAL A 49 -11.81 3.65 -2.29
C VAL A 49 -11.62 3.51 -3.80
N GLU A 50 -11.30 4.60 -4.46
CA GLU A 50 -11.16 4.66 -5.91
C GLU A 50 -9.94 3.86 -6.39
N LEU A 51 -10.10 3.15 -7.50
CA LEU A 51 -9.07 2.31 -8.11
C LEU A 51 -7.70 3.01 -8.30
N PRO A 52 -7.61 4.29 -8.72
CA PRO A 52 -6.31 4.96 -8.83
C PRO A 52 -5.54 5.07 -7.51
N ALA A 53 -6.22 5.07 -6.36
CA ALA A 53 -5.55 5.07 -5.06
C ALA A 53 -4.81 3.76 -4.80
N TRP A 54 -5.40 2.63 -5.20
CA TRP A 54 -4.77 1.32 -5.09
C TRP A 54 -3.56 1.19 -6.00
N GLN A 55 -3.65 1.73 -7.22
CA GLN A 55 -2.51 1.77 -8.12
C GLN A 55 -1.37 2.63 -7.54
N GLN A 56 -1.70 3.78 -6.95
CA GLN A 56 -0.71 4.65 -6.30
C GLN A 56 0.00 3.92 -5.15
N LEU A 57 -0.75 3.24 -4.28
CA LEU A 57 -0.20 2.44 -3.17
C LEU A 57 0.72 1.33 -3.67
N LYS A 58 0.27 0.53 -4.64
CA LYS A 58 1.06 -0.55 -5.22
C LYS A 58 2.37 -0.03 -5.79
N THR A 59 2.34 1.08 -6.53
CA THR A 59 3.54 1.67 -7.14
C THR A 59 4.56 2.08 -6.08
N GLN A 60 4.14 2.83 -5.06
CA GLN A 60 5.07 3.32 -4.03
C GLN A 60 5.59 2.19 -3.13
N ALA A 61 4.73 1.25 -2.72
CA ALA A 61 5.12 0.11 -1.91
C ALA A 61 6.09 -0.83 -2.67
N SER A 62 5.87 -1.04 -3.96
CA SER A 62 6.79 -1.84 -4.79
C SER A 62 8.18 -1.21 -4.91
N ALA A 63 8.23 0.12 -5.08
CA ALA A 63 9.50 0.85 -5.11
C ALA A 63 10.23 0.74 -3.76
N ALA A 64 9.51 0.96 -2.66
CA ALA A 64 10.04 0.86 -1.30
C ALA A 64 10.58 -0.54 -0.97
N LEU A 65 9.88 -1.61 -1.36
CA LEU A 65 10.34 -2.97 -1.08
C LEU A 65 11.63 -3.28 -1.84
N ARG A 66 11.72 -2.83 -3.10
CA ARG A 66 12.93 -3.00 -3.92
C ARG A 66 14.12 -2.29 -3.28
N GLU A 67 13.93 -1.06 -2.80
CA GLU A 67 14.97 -0.30 -2.08
C GLU A 67 15.39 -0.99 -0.78
N TRP A 68 14.41 -1.47 0.01
CA TRP A 68 14.71 -2.22 1.24
C TRP A 68 15.49 -3.50 0.95
N LYS A 69 15.10 -4.30 -0.05
CA LYS A 69 15.82 -5.53 -0.44
C LYS A 69 17.24 -5.23 -0.91
N GLN A 70 17.46 -4.15 -1.66
CA GLN A 70 18.79 -3.71 -2.09
C GLN A 70 19.68 -3.29 -0.90
N ALA A 71 19.11 -2.61 0.09
CA ALA A 71 19.83 -2.19 1.29
C ALA A 71 20.02 -3.32 2.32
N ASN A 72 19.25 -4.41 2.21
CA ASN A 72 19.26 -5.52 3.16
C ASN A 72 19.37 -6.89 2.46
N PRO A 73 20.42 -7.15 1.64
CA PRO A 73 20.53 -8.38 0.86
C PRO A 73 20.53 -9.64 1.73
N ASP A 74 21.14 -9.57 2.93
CA ASP A 74 21.22 -10.71 3.85
C ASP A 74 19.90 -10.99 4.60
N LYS A 75 18.94 -10.07 4.56
CA LYS A 75 17.62 -10.22 5.20
C LYS A 75 16.50 -10.47 4.20
N ALA A 76 16.73 -10.18 2.93
CA ALA A 76 15.74 -10.42 1.88
C ALA A 76 15.51 -11.93 1.74
N LEU A 77 14.27 -12.37 1.96
CA LEU A 77 13.90 -13.78 1.84
C LEU A 77 13.98 -14.27 0.39
N ASP A 78 13.63 -13.40 -0.56
CA ASP A 78 13.59 -13.69 -1.98
C ASP A 78 13.62 -12.39 -2.85
N ASN A 79 13.48 -12.56 -4.16
CA ASN A 79 13.33 -11.48 -5.13
C ASN A 79 11.87 -11.26 -5.60
N SER A 80 10.88 -11.79 -4.87
CA SER A 80 9.48 -11.63 -5.23
C SER A 80 9.08 -10.14 -5.18
N PRO A 81 8.20 -9.68 -6.09
CA PRO A 81 7.69 -8.32 -6.06
C PRO A 81 6.76 -8.11 -4.85
N PHE A 82 6.50 -6.85 -4.50
CA PHE A 82 5.54 -6.51 -3.45
C PHE A 82 4.16 -7.08 -3.82
N TRP A 83 3.48 -7.73 -2.86
CA TRP A 83 2.19 -8.38 -3.07
C TRP A 83 1.04 -7.57 -2.49
N MET A 84 -0.07 -7.48 -3.20
CA MET A 84 -1.28 -6.82 -2.72
C MET A 84 -2.51 -7.68 -2.97
N THR A 85 -3.21 -8.04 -1.90
CA THR A 85 -4.49 -8.74 -1.97
C THR A 85 -5.61 -7.89 -1.40
N GLY A 86 -6.80 -7.96 -1.99
CA GLY A 86 -7.93 -7.11 -1.62
C GLY A 86 -9.19 -7.90 -1.27
N GLU A 87 -9.99 -7.31 -0.40
CA GLU A 87 -11.33 -7.77 -0.06
C GLU A 87 -12.37 -6.82 -0.68
N ALA A 88 -13.22 -7.33 -1.56
CA ALA A 88 -14.32 -6.56 -2.14
C ALA A 88 -15.58 -7.43 -2.22
N TRP A 89 -16.45 -7.33 -1.22
CA TRP A 89 -17.68 -8.13 -1.18
C TRP A 89 -18.53 -7.94 -2.45
N GLY A 90 -18.96 -9.05 -3.07
CA GLY A 90 -19.64 -9.08 -4.36
C GLY A 90 -18.68 -9.16 -5.57
N HIS A 91 -17.36 -9.23 -5.34
CA HIS A 91 -16.39 -9.59 -6.37
C HIS A 91 -16.39 -11.11 -6.53
N GLY A 92 -16.79 -11.60 -7.70
CA GLY A 92 -16.74 -13.03 -8.03
C GLY A 92 -15.36 -13.48 -8.49
N VAL A 93 -15.23 -14.75 -8.87
CA VAL A 93 -13.94 -15.42 -9.21
C VAL A 93 -13.16 -14.86 -10.41
N MET A 94 -13.75 -13.93 -11.17
CA MET A 94 -13.19 -13.43 -12.43
C MET A 94 -12.23 -12.26 -12.23
N LYS A 95 -11.24 -12.14 -13.14
CA LYS A 95 -10.40 -10.95 -13.22
C LYS A 95 -11.26 -9.70 -13.43
N SER A 96 -11.04 -8.71 -12.60
CA SER A 96 -11.70 -7.39 -12.62
C SER A 96 -10.68 -6.27 -12.70
N ASP A 97 -11.15 -5.03 -12.63
CA ASP A 97 -10.29 -3.84 -12.68
C ASP A 97 -9.27 -3.82 -11.54
N TYR A 98 -9.55 -4.43 -10.39
CA TYR A 98 -8.57 -4.50 -9.30
C TYR A 98 -7.20 -5.03 -9.75
N TYR A 99 -7.15 -6.01 -10.66
CA TYR A 99 -5.90 -6.55 -11.19
C TYR A 99 -5.14 -5.58 -12.11
N ARG A 100 -5.85 -4.61 -12.70
CA ARG A 100 -5.28 -3.54 -13.50
C ARG A 100 -4.83 -2.34 -12.65
N TYR A 101 -5.30 -2.29 -11.41
CA TYR A 101 -5.03 -1.20 -10.45
C TYR A 101 -4.25 -1.69 -9.21
N GLY A 102 -3.39 -2.69 -9.44
CA GLY A 102 -2.30 -3.05 -8.53
C GLY A 102 -2.52 -4.30 -7.67
N PHE A 103 -3.73 -4.86 -7.62
CA PHE A 103 -3.95 -6.10 -6.87
C PHE A 103 -3.44 -7.32 -7.64
N ASP A 104 -2.75 -8.22 -6.94
CA ASP A 104 -2.31 -9.50 -7.50
C ASP A 104 -3.33 -10.61 -7.24
N ALA A 105 -4.17 -10.44 -6.22
CA ALA A 105 -5.28 -11.33 -5.91
C ALA A 105 -6.45 -10.61 -5.23
N MET A 106 -7.66 -11.12 -5.43
CA MET A 106 -8.84 -10.72 -4.69
C MET A 106 -9.40 -11.91 -3.92
N ILE A 107 -9.89 -11.68 -2.71
CA ILE A 107 -10.50 -12.72 -1.88
C ILE A 107 -11.82 -13.13 -2.55
N ASN A 108 -11.97 -14.43 -2.80
CA ASN A 108 -13.23 -15.02 -3.21
C ASN A 108 -14.07 -15.40 -1.98
N PHE A 109 -15.34 -15.00 -1.97
CA PHE A 109 -16.31 -15.31 -0.90
C PHE A 109 -17.39 -16.30 -1.32
N ASP A 110 -17.37 -16.75 -2.58
CA ASP A 110 -18.23 -17.80 -3.12
C ASP A 110 -17.72 -19.20 -2.78
#